data_AF-A0A1S9RER0-F1
#
_entry.id   AF-A0A1S9RER0-F1
#
_cell.length_a   1.000
_cell.length_b   1.000
_cell.length_c   1.000
_cell.angle_alpha   90.00
_cell.angle_beta   90.00
_cell.angle_gamma   90.00
#
_symmetry.space_group_name_H-M   'P 1'
#
loop_
_entity.id
_entity.type
_entity.pdbx_description
1 polymer ?
#
loop_
_entity_poly.entity_id
_entity_poly.type
_entity_poly.pdbx_seq_one_letter_code
_entity_poly.pdbx_strand_id
1 'polypeptide(L)'
;MPCQCSLITCLCGGQSSSDSDEGNQSVSQTNLTELQSGPRDVAMDASWLRDRGSQLVRWIDNATEPGCPVSKSTQSSNLLRRHGIQVVETRLSGNLSEIEQELILPPPREMPRIAGDYKKCTISMIHSSWHGYISPNIIAATLITRKAGSTDPHTSDIALAMFTRHHDLGGLRYVFAETVTNRQTNAHIKQILFPGEIWPPSQPRLWAYGTRQYDEIMGTRIGRTVGYFVLAGYNRGTTRITGILAYSSSSAGSLMLRFDIGRRR
;
A
#
# COMPACT_ATOMS: atom_id res chain seq x y z
N MET A 1 -30.22 35.72 8.83
CA MET A 1 -30.08 35.69 10.31
C MET A 1 -31.48 35.75 10.91
N PRO A 2 -31.76 35.14 12.08
CA PRO A 2 -31.54 33.76 12.52
C PRO A 2 -32.89 33.12 13.01
N CYS A 3 -32.93 31.82 13.28
CA CYS A 3 -33.89 31.25 14.24
C CYS A 3 -33.25 30.04 14.94
N GLN A 4 -32.91 30.23 16.22
CA GLN A 4 -32.70 29.17 17.20
C GLN A 4 -34.06 28.57 17.59
N CYS A 5 -34.08 27.27 17.94
CA CYS A 5 -35.07 26.72 18.87
C CYS A 5 -34.44 25.59 19.68
N SER A 6 -34.59 25.71 21.00
CA SER A 6 -34.14 24.80 22.05
C SER A 6 -35.25 23.79 22.43
N LEU A 7 -34.80 22.62 22.88
CA LEU A 7 -35.32 21.76 23.97
C LEU A 7 -36.84 21.60 24.18
N ILE A 8 -37.30 20.34 24.02
CA ILE A 8 -38.54 19.79 24.58
C ILE A 8 -38.20 18.92 25.80
N THR A 9 -38.92 19.17 26.89
CA THR A 9 -38.92 18.52 28.21
C THR A 9 -39.64 17.16 28.25
N CYS A 10 -39.28 16.31 29.22
CA CYS A 10 -40.25 15.77 30.20
C CYS A 10 -39.57 15.16 31.44
N LEU A 11 -40.14 15.49 32.61
CA LEU A 11 -39.76 15.14 33.98
C LEU A 11 -40.39 13.82 34.43
N CYS A 12 -39.75 13.11 35.38
CA CYS A 12 -40.39 12.56 36.59
C CYS A 12 -39.31 12.18 37.61
N GLY A 13 -39.46 12.65 38.86
CA GLY A 13 -38.53 12.43 39.96
C GLY A 13 -38.98 11.36 40.96
N GLY A 14 -38.02 10.92 41.78
CA GLY A 14 -38.20 10.14 43.01
C GLY A 14 -36.85 9.93 43.70
N GLN A 15 -36.71 10.40 44.94
CA GLN A 15 -35.53 10.24 45.81
C GLN A 15 -35.82 9.24 46.95
N SER A 16 -34.82 8.41 47.31
CA SER A 16 -34.46 7.88 48.66
C SER A 16 -33.75 6.51 48.45
N SER A 17 -32.44 6.32 48.68
CA SER A 17 -31.66 6.23 49.93
C SER A 17 -31.08 4.81 50.09
N SER A 18 -29.75 4.73 50.19
CA SER A 18 -28.88 3.71 50.83
C SER A 18 -29.22 2.21 50.70
N ASP A 19 -28.34 1.44 50.05
CA ASP A 19 -27.48 0.49 50.77
C ASP A 19 -26.36 -0.05 49.86
N SER A 20 -25.20 -0.23 50.48
CA SER A 20 -23.97 -0.81 49.96
C SER A 20 -24.10 -2.31 49.76
N ASP A 21 -23.65 -2.85 48.62
CA ASP A 21 -23.04 -4.18 48.58
C ASP A 21 -22.16 -4.38 47.33
N GLU A 22 -21.06 -5.09 47.58
CA GLU A 22 -19.96 -5.38 46.68
C GLU A 22 -20.38 -6.27 45.49
N GLY A 23 -19.80 -6.01 44.32
CA GLY A 23 -20.06 -6.80 43.11
C GLY A 23 -19.07 -6.52 42.00
N ASN A 24 -17.85 -7.02 42.15
CA ASN A 24 -16.83 -7.04 41.11
C ASN A 24 -17.29 -7.95 39.95
N GLN A 25 -17.76 -7.39 38.84
CA GLN A 25 -17.94 -8.13 37.60
C GLN A 25 -17.51 -7.32 36.37
N SER A 26 -16.50 -7.86 35.72
CA SER A 26 -16.01 -7.55 34.39
C SER A 26 -17.13 -7.40 33.37
N VAL A 27 -17.31 -6.21 32.80
CA VAL A 27 -18.18 -6.00 31.65
C VAL A 27 -17.48 -6.55 30.42
N SER A 28 -18.00 -7.68 29.94
CA SER A 28 -17.55 -8.38 28.74
C SER A 28 -17.60 -7.48 27.51
N GLN A 29 -16.46 -7.40 26.81
CA GLN A 29 -16.40 -6.94 25.44
C GLN A 29 -17.17 -7.91 24.56
N THR A 30 -18.39 -7.55 24.17
CA THR A 30 -19.10 -8.22 23.09
C THR A 30 -19.95 -7.17 22.40
N ASN A 31 -19.46 -6.70 21.25
CA ASN A 31 -20.21 -6.26 20.07
C ASN A 31 -19.32 -5.37 19.18
N LEU A 32 -18.38 -6.00 18.48
CA LEU A 32 -17.70 -5.43 17.32
C LEU A 32 -17.74 -6.38 16.10
N THR A 33 -18.62 -7.39 16.11
CA THR A 33 -18.57 -8.49 15.14
C THR A 33 -19.59 -8.40 14.00
N GLU A 34 -20.24 -7.25 13.77
CA GLU A 34 -21.33 -7.16 12.78
C GLU A 34 -21.07 -6.28 11.55
N LEU A 35 -19.82 -6.10 11.13
CA LEU A 35 -19.53 -5.43 9.84
C LEU A 35 -18.43 -6.11 8.99
N GLN A 36 -18.52 -7.43 8.78
CA GLN A 36 -17.65 -8.17 7.85
C GLN A 36 -18.38 -9.29 7.09
N SER A 37 -19.40 -8.95 6.31
CA SER A 37 -20.02 -9.86 5.34
C SER A 37 -19.66 -9.46 3.89
N GLY A 38 -18.44 -9.81 3.50
CA GLY A 38 -17.96 -9.86 2.11
C GLY A 38 -17.01 -11.07 1.98
N PRO A 39 -16.86 -11.70 0.79
CA PRO A 39 -16.30 -13.04 0.68
C PRO A 39 -14.88 -13.12 1.26
N ARG A 40 -14.72 -14.09 2.17
CA ARG A 40 -13.50 -14.46 2.91
C ARG A 40 -12.32 -14.67 1.96
N ASP A 41 -11.13 -14.37 2.44
CA ASP A 41 -9.77 -14.72 1.96
C ASP A 41 -9.59 -15.87 0.93
N VAL A 42 -10.23 -15.80 -0.24
CA VAL A 42 -10.10 -16.77 -1.33
C VAL A 42 -8.99 -16.32 -2.28
N ALA A 43 -8.01 -17.18 -2.52
CA ALA A 43 -7.02 -16.98 -3.58
C ALA A 43 -7.71 -16.78 -4.93
N MET A 44 -7.23 -15.84 -5.72
CA MET A 44 -7.77 -15.60 -7.06
C MET A 44 -7.34 -16.72 -8.01
N ASP A 45 -8.11 -16.91 -9.08
CA ASP A 45 -7.68 -17.77 -10.18
C ASP A 45 -6.33 -17.28 -10.74
N ALA A 46 -5.33 -18.15 -10.63
CA ALA A 46 -3.96 -17.87 -11.07
C ALA A 46 -3.90 -17.58 -12.59
N SER A 47 -4.76 -18.18 -13.40
CA SER A 47 -4.82 -17.91 -14.83
C SER A 47 -5.29 -16.49 -15.12
N TRP A 48 -6.41 -16.09 -14.50
CA TRP A 48 -6.96 -14.75 -14.60
C TRP A 48 -5.96 -13.66 -14.14
N LEU A 49 -5.23 -13.93 -13.06
CA LEU A 49 -4.19 -13.03 -12.59
C LEU A 49 -3.04 -12.89 -13.58
N ARG A 50 -2.57 -14.02 -14.11
CA ARG A 50 -1.49 -14.06 -15.11
C ARG A 50 -1.86 -13.29 -16.37
N ASP A 51 -3.07 -13.44 -16.88
CA ASP A 51 -3.52 -12.75 -18.10
C ASP A 51 -3.57 -11.23 -17.89
N ARG A 52 -4.07 -10.79 -16.74
CA ARG A 52 -4.10 -9.37 -16.40
C ARG A 52 -2.72 -8.79 -16.14
N GLY A 53 -1.87 -9.54 -15.46
CA GLY A 53 -0.49 -9.13 -15.19
C GLY A 53 0.32 -9.03 -16.45
N SER A 54 0.25 -10.03 -17.34
CA SER A 54 0.94 -10.01 -18.63
C SER A 54 0.45 -8.86 -19.52
N GLN A 55 -0.84 -8.51 -19.51
CA GLN A 55 -1.34 -7.33 -20.21
C GLN A 55 -0.78 -6.02 -19.63
N LEU A 56 -0.72 -5.91 -18.30
CA LEU A 56 -0.12 -4.75 -17.63
C LEU A 56 1.37 -4.62 -17.98
N VAL A 57 2.10 -5.73 -18.00
CA VAL A 57 3.51 -5.77 -18.39
C VAL A 57 3.69 -5.32 -19.84
N ARG A 58 2.84 -5.79 -20.77
CA ARG A 58 2.85 -5.32 -22.16
C ARG A 58 2.61 -3.82 -22.28
N TRP A 59 1.68 -3.26 -21.50
CA TRP A 59 1.49 -1.80 -21.47
C TRP A 59 2.73 -1.06 -20.99
N ILE A 60 3.41 -1.57 -19.95
CA ILE A 60 4.64 -0.96 -19.43
C ILE A 60 5.75 -1.02 -20.47
N ASP A 61 5.93 -2.17 -21.12
CA ASP A 61 7.10 -2.46 -21.96
C ASP A 61 7.00 -1.96 -23.39
N ASN A 62 5.79 -1.77 -23.90
CA ASN A 62 5.57 -1.37 -25.28
C ASN A 62 4.76 -0.08 -25.33
N ALA A 63 5.32 0.97 -25.92
CA ALA A 63 4.64 2.25 -26.11
C ALA A 63 3.43 2.16 -27.05
N THR A 64 3.44 1.21 -28.00
CA THR A 64 2.38 1.05 -29.01
C THR A 64 1.31 0.06 -28.58
N GLU A 65 1.46 -0.64 -27.44
CA GLU A 65 0.44 -1.60 -27.01
C GLU A 65 -0.90 -0.86 -26.77
N PRO A 66 -1.99 -1.26 -27.44
CA PRO A 66 -3.24 -0.52 -27.41
C PRO A 66 -4.00 -0.70 -26.10
N GLY A 67 -4.99 0.17 -25.86
CA GLY A 67 -5.96 0.01 -24.78
C GLY A 67 -5.42 0.21 -23.36
N CYS A 68 -4.25 0.84 -23.20
CA CYS A 68 -3.74 1.22 -21.89
C CYS A 68 -4.66 2.28 -21.25
N PRO A 69 -5.32 1.99 -20.10
CA PRO A 69 -6.25 2.92 -19.48
C PRO A 69 -5.53 4.02 -18.67
N VAL A 70 -4.24 3.85 -18.40
CA VAL A 70 -3.45 4.76 -17.60
C VAL A 70 -2.79 5.78 -18.51
N SER A 71 -3.12 7.05 -18.31
CA SER A 71 -2.43 8.17 -18.93
C SER A 71 -1.22 8.57 -18.10
N LYS A 72 -0.18 9.09 -18.74
CA LYS A 72 0.97 9.67 -18.04
C LYS A 72 0.47 10.80 -17.13
N SER A 73 0.82 10.74 -15.84
CA SER A 73 0.39 11.73 -14.87
C SER A 73 1.22 12.99 -15.04
N THR A 74 0.70 13.94 -15.81
CA THR A 74 1.19 15.33 -15.82
C THR A 74 0.72 16.11 -14.58
N GLN A 75 0.02 15.43 -13.67
CA GLN A 75 -0.89 16.01 -12.69
C GLN A 75 -0.56 15.64 -11.24
N SER A 76 0.45 14.79 -11.00
CA SER A 76 0.80 14.26 -9.69
C SER A 76 1.18 15.36 -8.69
N SER A 77 2.02 16.32 -9.08
CA SER A 77 2.47 17.40 -8.18
C SER A 77 1.34 18.32 -7.68
N ASN A 78 0.28 18.48 -8.49
CA ASN A 78 -0.89 19.29 -8.14
C ASN A 78 -2.07 18.46 -7.60
N LEU A 79 -1.97 17.14 -7.58
CA LEU A 79 -3.05 16.24 -7.14
C LEU A 79 -3.40 16.49 -5.67
N LEU A 80 -2.39 16.56 -4.81
CA LEU A 80 -2.55 16.77 -3.37
C LEU A 80 -3.27 18.11 -3.10
N ARG A 81 -2.80 19.19 -3.74
CA ARG A 81 -3.41 20.52 -3.61
C ARG A 81 -4.86 20.56 -4.10
N ARG A 82 -5.15 19.99 -5.27
CA ARG A 82 -6.49 20.01 -5.87
C ARG A 82 -7.54 19.27 -5.04
N HIS A 83 -7.13 18.20 -4.36
CA HIS A 83 -8.02 17.43 -3.51
C HIS A 83 -7.97 17.90 -2.04
N GLY A 84 -7.26 18.99 -1.75
CA GLY A 84 -7.11 19.49 -0.37
C GLY A 84 -6.46 18.47 0.59
N ILE A 85 -5.68 17.53 0.05
CA ILE A 85 -5.11 16.43 0.83
C ILE A 85 -4.01 16.98 1.73
N GLN A 86 -4.20 16.81 3.04
CA GLN A 86 -3.18 17.13 4.03
C GLN A 86 -2.17 15.99 4.11
N VAL A 87 -0.89 16.34 4.03
CA VAL A 87 0.22 15.40 4.15
C VAL A 87 0.97 15.70 5.43
N VAL A 88 1.09 14.71 6.30
CA VAL A 88 1.96 14.77 7.47
C VAL A 88 3.29 14.16 7.07
N GLU A 89 4.33 14.98 6.99
CA GLU A 89 5.70 14.55 6.67
C GLU A 89 6.58 14.67 7.92
N THR A 90 7.36 13.63 8.19
CA THR A 90 8.36 13.62 9.26
C THR A 90 9.68 13.18 8.68
N ARG A 91 10.68 14.07 8.70
CA ARG A 91 12.05 13.72 8.31
C ARG A 91 12.60 12.75 9.36
N LEU A 92 13.12 11.62 8.89
CA LEU A 92 13.79 10.66 9.75
C LEU A 92 15.27 11.02 9.83
N SER A 93 15.77 11.15 11.04
CA SER A 93 17.18 11.43 11.35
C SER A 93 17.71 10.42 12.36
N GLY A 94 19.00 10.12 12.31
CA GLY A 94 19.65 9.18 13.23
C GLY A 94 19.90 7.81 12.60
N ASN A 95 19.98 6.77 13.43
CA ASN A 95 20.23 5.41 12.97
C ASN A 95 18.97 4.85 12.28
N LEU A 96 19.04 4.62 10.98
CA LEU A 96 17.95 4.08 10.17
C LEU A 96 18.04 2.55 9.99
N SER A 97 18.87 1.87 10.78
CA SER A 97 19.13 0.44 10.64
C SER A 97 17.87 -0.41 10.68
N GLU A 98 16.87 -0.03 11.49
CA GLU A 98 15.61 -0.77 11.59
C GLU A 98 14.83 -0.72 10.28
N ILE A 99 14.72 0.45 9.66
CA ILE A 99 14.05 0.64 8.36
C ILE A 99 14.84 -0.06 7.25
N GLU A 100 16.18 0.06 7.26
CA GLU A 100 17.02 -0.59 6.25
C GLU A 100 16.98 -2.13 6.37
N GLN A 101 16.92 -2.67 7.60
CA GLN A 101 16.74 -4.10 7.86
C GLN A 101 15.37 -4.57 7.39
N GLU A 102 14.32 -3.79 7.64
CA GLU A 102 12.97 -4.10 7.17
C GLU A 102 12.86 -4.11 5.64
N LEU A 103 13.59 -3.22 4.96
CA LEU A 103 13.52 -3.08 3.51
C LEU A 103 14.41 -4.07 2.74
N ILE A 104 15.12 -5.00 3.40
CA ILE A 104 16.09 -5.96 2.80
C ILE A 104 16.75 -5.36 1.55
N LEU A 105 17.38 -4.20 1.75
CA LEU A 105 17.98 -3.45 0.66
C LEU A 105 19.23 -4.19 0.15
N PRO A 106 19.51 -4.18 -1.17
CA PRO A 106 20.78 -4.67 -1.68
C PRO A 106 21.95 -3.93 -1.02
N PRO A 107 23.12 -4.57 -0.93
CA PRO A 107 24.25 -4.00 -0.23
C PRO A 107 24.66 -2.64 -0.83
N PRO A 108 25.30 -1.77 -0.04
CA PRO A 108 25.53 -0.35 -0.39
C PRO A 108 26.47 -0.14 -1.57
N ARG A 109 27.21 -1.19 -1.96
CA ARG A 109 28.06 -1.19 -3.14
C ARG A 109 27.24 -1.14 -4.44
N GLU A 110 26.01 -1.65 -4.41
CA GLU A 110 25.07 -1.64 -5.54
C GLU A 110 24.10 -0.44 -5.47
N MET A 111 23.93 0.13 -4.27
CA MET A 111 23.18 1.36 -4.05
C MET A 111 24.00 2.33 -3.19
N PRO A 112 24.53 3.42 -3.78
CA PRO A 112 25.03 4.53 -2.99
C PRO A 112 23.89 5.02 -2.11
N ARG A 113 23.93 4.66 -0.82
CA ARG A 113 22.95 5.12 0.16
C ARG A 113 23.10 6.63 0.21
N ILE A 114 22.10 7.35 -0.30
CA ILE A 114 21.96 8.77 0.04
C ILE A 114 21.44 8.77 1.47
N ALA A 115 22.37 8.66 2.42
CA ALA A 115 22.07 8.64 3.84
C ALA A 115 21.28 9.90 4.21
N GLY A 116 20.16 9.73 4.92
CA GLY A 116 19.52 10.83 5.66
C GLY A 116 18.44 11.66 4.95
N ASP A 117 17.86 11.17 3.84
CA ASP A 117 16.65 11.77 3.26
C ASP A 117 15.46 10.81 3.20
N TYR A 118 15.30 10.01 4.26
CA TYR A 118 14.06 9.27 4.45
C TYR A 118 13.01 10.20 5.05
N LYS A 119 11.86 10.29 4.39
CA LYS A 119 10.69 11.00 4.89
C LYS A 119 9.60 9.99 5.15
N LYS A 120 9.15 9.92 6.40
CA LYS A 120 7.91 9.24 6.74
C LYS A 120 6.77 10.15 6.34
N CYS A 121 5.79 9.58 5.65
CA CYS A 121 4.69 10.31 5.08
C CYS A 121 3.38 9.60 5.43
N THR A 122 2.44 10.37 5.97
CA THR A 122 1.11 9.93 6.35
C THR A 122 0.07 10.78 5.65
N ILE A 123 -0.83 10.13 4.92
CA ILE A 123 -1.95 10.75 4.24
C ILE A 123 -3.23 10.05 4.70
N SER A 124 -4.17 10.86 5.18
CA SER A 124 -5.51 10.42 5.54
C SER A 124 -6.53 11.19 4.71
N MET A 125 -7.36 10.45 3.98
CA MET A 125 -8.50 10.95 3.22
C MET A 125 -9.79 10.35 3.79
N ILE A 126 -10.94 10.72 3.22
CA ILE A 126 -12.26 10.32 3.71
C ILE A 126 -12.42 8.79 3.70
N HIS A 127 -11.91 8.10 2.68
CA HIS A 127 -12.10 6.67 2.50
C HIS A 127 -10.80 5.90 2.21
N SER A 128 -9.66 6.56 2.40
CA SER A 128 -8.36 6.04 2.01
C SER A 128 -7.26 6.54 2.94
N SER A 129 -6.26 5.70 3.18
CA SER A 129 -5.07 6.06 3.93
C SER A 129 -3.83 5.54 3.23
N TRP A 130 -2.78 6.34 3.26
CA TRP A 130 -1.47 5.96 2.73
C TRP A 130 -0.39 6.32 3.74
N HIS A 131 0.31 5.31 4.24
CA HIS A 131 1.50 5.50 5.08
C HIS A 131 2.71 4.90 4.39
N GLY A 132 3.84 5.56 4.50
CA GLY A 132 5.06 5.05 3.92
C GLY A 132 6.29 5.90 4.16
N TYR A 133 7.37 5.48 3.52
CA TYR A 133 8.64 6.17 3.47
C TYR A 133 9.01 6.47 2.02
N ILE A 134 9.60 7.64 1.80
CA ILE A 134 10.24 8.00 0.54
C ILE A 134 11.69 8.37 0.78
N SER A 135 12.53 8.05 -0.19
CA SER A 135 13.95 8.37 -0.27
C SER A 135 14.33 8.40 -1.76
N PRO A 136 15.43 9.04 -2.21
CA PRO A 136 15.71 9.23 -3.64
C PRO A 136 15.62 7.97 -4.53
N ASN A 137 15.81 6.78 -3.94
CA ASN A 137 15.80 5.52 -4.68
C ASN A 137 14.66 4.58 -4.27
N ILE A 138 13.83 4.97 -3.30
CA ILE A 138 12.87 4.08 -2.63
C ILE A 138 11.51 4.77 -2.45
N ILE A 139 10.46 4.03 -2.75
CA ILE A 139 9.13 4.26 -2.19
C ILE A 139 8.79 3.01 -1.37
N ALA A 140 8.44 3.16 -0.10
CA ALA A 140 7.96 2.05 0.72
C ALA A 140 6.58 2.37 1.26
N ALA A 141 5.56 1.69 0.76
CA ALA A 141 4.18 1.85 1.22
C ALA A 141 3.82 0.76 2.22
N THR A 142 3.80 1.13 3.50
CA THR A 142 3.52 0.22 4.63
C THR A 142 2.02 0.11 4.92
N LEU A 143 1.25 1.16 4.64
CA LEU A 143 -0.22 1.09 4.69
C LEU A 143 -0.81 1.63 3.40
N ILE A 144 -1.64 0.82 2.76
CA ILE A 144 -2.44 1.22 1.61
C ILE A 144 -3.89 0.78 1.85
N THR A 145 -4.78 1.73 2.12
CA THR A 145 -6.21 1.47 2.17
C THR A 145 -6.93 2.41 1.22
N ARG A 146 -7.92 1.86 0.50
CA ARG A 146 -8.84 2.62 -0.34
C ARG A 146 -10.14 1.85 -0.44
N LYS A 147 -11.24 2.45 -0.01
CA LYS A 147 -12.57 1.84 -0.12
C LYS A 147 -12.93 1.63 -1.60
N ALA A 148 -13.55 0.48 -1.91
CA ALA A 148 -14.08 0.23 -3.24
C ALA A 148 -15.15 1.27 -3.60
N GLY A 149 -15.15 1.76 -4.85
CA GLY A 149 -16.06 2.82 -5.30
C GLY A 149 -15.76 4.22 -4.75
N SER A 150 -14.72 4.40 -3.94
CA SER A 150 -14.32 5.73 -3.47
C SER A 150 -13.95 6.66 -4.62
N THR A 151 -14.23 7.95 -4.45
CA THR A 151 -13.77 9.04 -5.32
C THR A 151 -12.37 9.55 -4.93
N ASP A 152 -11.79 9.05 -3.84
CA ASP A 152 -10.42 9.39 -3.46
C ASP A 152 -9.43 8.99 -4.56
N PRO A 153 -8.34 9.75 -4.74
CA PRO A 153 -7.29 9.39 -5.70
C PRO A 153 -6.78 7.96 -5.55
N HIS A 154 -6.33 7.38 -6.66
CA HIS A 154 -5.72 6.05 -6.61
C HIS A 154 -4.39 6.10 -5.88
N THR A 155 -4.05 5.01 -5.17
CA THR A 155 -2.79 4.92 -4.43
C THR A 155 -1.56 5.11 -5.31
N SER A 156 -1.61 4.65 -6.56
CA SER A 156 -0.54 4.87 -7.54
C SER A 156 -0.27 6.36 -7.75
N ASP A 157 -1.33 7.18 -7.83
CA ASP A 157 -1.20 8.62 -8.04
C ASP A 157 -0.70 9.33 -6.78
N ILE A 158 -1.13 8.87 -5.61
CA ILE A 158 -0.66 9.38 -4.31
C ILE A 158 0.84 9.10 -4.14
N ALA A 159 1.27 7.86 -4.37
CA ALA A 159 2.68 7.48 -4.28
C ALA A 159 3.53 8.28 -5.28
N LEU A 160 3.03 8.47 -6.50
CA LEU A 160 3.70 9.29 -7.52
C LEU A 160 3.80 10.77 -7.11
N ALA A 161 2.70 11.35 -6.62
CA ALA A 161 2.67 12.73 -6.13
C ALA A 161 3.64 12.95 -4.97
N MET A 162 3.67 12.01 -4.03
CA MET A 162 4.58 12.05 -2.88
C MET A 162 6.04 11.96 -3.30
N PHE A 163 6.38 11.02 -4.17
CA PHE A 163 7.76 10.87 -4.61
C PHE A 163 8.23 12.08 -5.42
N THR A 164 7.44 12.49 -6.43
CA THR A 164 7.78 13.60 -7.33
C THR A 164 7.78 14.98 -6.67
N ARG A 165 7.25 15.09 -5.44
CA ARG A 165 7.36 16.29 -4.60
C ARG A 165 8.78 16.52 -4.08
N HIS A 166 9.57 15.45 -3.93
CA HIS A 166 10.88 15.50 -3.29
C HIS A 166 12.01 15.01 -4.20
N HIS A 167 11.71 14.13 -5.17
CA HIS A 167 12.72 13.44 -5.98
C HIS A 167 12.31 13.26 -7.44
N ASP A 168 13.31 13.19 -8.32
CA ASP A 168 13.10 12.83 -9.72
C ASP A 168 12.94 11.31 -9.89
N LEU A 169 11.99 10.89 -10.73
CA LEU A 169 11.74 9.48 -11.02
C LEU A 169 12.97 8.75 -11.57
N GLY A 170 13.90 9.46 -12.22
CA GLY A 170 15.13 8.87 -12.75
C GLY A 170 16.00 8.16 -11.72
N GLY A 171 15.85 8.49 -10.42
CA GLY A 171 16.58 7.88 -9.30
C GLY A 171 15.90 6.66 -8.66
N LEU A 172 14.59 6.48 -8.87
CA LEU A 172 13.83 5.41 -8.21
C LEU A 172 14.30 4.01 -8.67
N ARG A 173 14.58 3.14 -7.70
CA ARG A 173 15.02 1.75 -7.92
C ARG A 173 14.10 0.71 -7.32
N TYR A 174 13.45 1.03 -6.20
CA TYR A 174 12.66 0.04 -5.47
C TYR A 174 11.32 0.63 -5.03
N VAL A 175 10.26 -0.15 -5.24
CA VAL A 175 8.95 0.11 -4.64
C VAL A 175 8.63 -1.04 -3.70
N PHE A 176 8.39 -0.75 -2.43
CA PHE A 176 7.98 -1.72 -1.42
C PHE A 176 6.51 -1.56 -1.11
N ALA A 177 5.83 -2.69 -0.92
CA ALA A 177 4.43 -2.73 -0.54
C ALA A 177 4.20 -3.82 0.49
N GLU A 178 3.64 -3.43 1.63
CA GLU A 178 3.22 -4.38 2.66
C GLU A 178 1.88 -5.01 2.28
N THR A 179 1.80 -6.34 2.31
CA THR A 179 0.64 -7.07 1.77
C THR A 179 -0.43 -7.39 2.80
N VAL A 180 -0.16 -7.26 4.10
CA VAL A 180 -1.11 -7.65 5.17
C VAL A 180 -2.44 -6.91 5.09
N THR A 181 -2.41 -5.68 4.60
CA THR A 181 -3.59 -4.83 4.38
C THR A 181 -4.37 -5.22 3.13
N ASN A 182 -3.73 -5.97 2.22
CA ASN A 182 -4.31 -6.48 0.99
C ASN A 182 -4.51 -8.01 1.08
N ARG A 183 -5.53 -8.42 1.84
CA ARG A 183 -5.86 -9.84 2.08
C ARG A 183 -5.92 -10.68 0.80
N GLN A 184 -6.39 -10.09 -0.30
CA GLN A 184 -6.48 -10.77 -1.60
C GLN A 184 -5.09 -11.13 -2.17
N THR A 185 -4.14 -10.20 -2.15
CA THR A 185 -2.76 -10.46 -2.61
C THR A 185 -2.06 -11.42 -1.66
N ASN A 186 -2.24 -11.24 -0.36
CA ASN A 186 -1.65 -12.09 0.68
C ASN A 186 -2.14 -13.54 0.55
N ALA A 187 -3.45 -13.76 0.40
CA ALA A 187 -4.04 -15.08 0.22
C ALA A 187 -3.51 -15.79 -1.03
N HIS A 188 -3.41 -15.08 -2.17
CA HIS A 188 -2.84 -15.66 -3.39
C HIS A 188 -1.38 -16.11 -3.17
N ILE A 189 -0.55 -15.23 -2.60
CA ILE A 189 0.86 -15.56 -2.37
C ILE A 189 0.99 -16.75 -1.43
N LYS A 190 0.28 -16.72 -0.30
CA LYS A 190 0.34 -17.75 0.72
C LYS A 190 -0.16 -19.11 0.21
N GLN A 191 -1.33 -19.13 -0.46
CA GLN A 191 -2.00 -20.38 -0.81
C GLN A 191 -1.48 -20.98 -2.12
N ILE A 192 -1.05 -20.14 -3.08
CA ILE A 192 -0.69 -20.57 -4.43
C ILE A 192 0.82 -20.52 -4.68
N LEU A 193 1.50 -19.47 -4.22
CA LEU A 193 2.92 -19.26 -4.53
C LEU A 193 3.89 -19.81 -3.46
N PHE A 194 3.40 -20.06 -2.25
CA PHE A 194 4.12 -20.69 -1.12
C PHE A 194 3.30 -21.83 -0.49
N PRO A 195 2.79 -22.80 -1.27
CA PRO A 195 1.89 -23.82 -0.76
C PRO A 195 2.58 -24.69 0.30
N GLY A 196 1.96 -24.80 1.48
CA GLY A 196 2.44 -25.65 2.57
C GLY A 196 3.64 -25.10 3.35
N GLU A 197 4.07 -23.87 3.07
CA GLU A 197 5.17 -23.25 3.81
C GLU A 197 4.68 -22.59 5.10
N ILE A 198 5.57 -22.54 6.12
CA ILE A 198 5.33 -21.77 7.34
C ILE A 198 5.18 -20.30 6.93
N TRP A 199 4.17 -19.63 7.50
CA TRP A 199 3.83 -18.26 7.14
C TRP A 199 4.15 -17.28 8.28
N PRO A 200 4.82 -16.14 8.01
CA PRO A 200 5.42 -15.73 6.73
C PRO A 200 6.65 -16.59 6.34
N PRO A 201 7.06 -16.60 5.04
CA PRO A 201 8.14 -17.46 4.57
C PRO A 201 9.48 -17.10 5.22
N SER A 202 10.25 -18.12 5.61
CA SER A 202 11.56 -17.95 6.26
C SER A 202 12.66 -17.50 5.29
N GLN A 203 12.51 -17.83 4.00
CA GLN A 203 13.46 -17.44 2.95
C GLN A 203 12.79 -16.51 1.92
N PRO A 204 13.48 -15.45 1.48
CA PRO A 204 12.99 -14.60 0.40
C PRO A 204 12.82 -15.38 -0.91
N ARG A 205 11.80 -15.03 -1.71
CA ARG A 205 11.57 -15.59 -3.04
C ARG A 205 11.55 -14.49 -4.09
N LEU A 206 12.43 -14.61 -5.08
CA LEU A 206 12.50 -13.71 -6.21
C LEU A 206 11.77 -14.33 -7.41
N TRP A 207 10.80 -13.60 -7.96
CA TRP A 207 10.22 -13.90 -9.26
C TRP A 207 10.76 -12.92 -10.30
N ALA A 208 11.59 -13.44 -11.21
CA ALA A 208 12.16 -12.65 -12.29
C ALA A 208 11.09 -12.29 -13.33
N TYR A 209 11.30 -11.17 -14.01
CA TYR A 209 10.51 -10.77 -15.17
C TYR A 209 10.35 -11.91 -16.18
N GLY A 210 9.14 -12.07 -16.73
CA GLY A 210 8.82 -13.09 -17.73
C GLY A 210 8.49 -14.47 -17.15
N THR A 211 8.60 -14.65 -15.83
CA THR A 211 8.10 -15.86 -15.17
C THR A 211 6.59 -15.81 -14.99
N ARG A 212 5.99 -17.01 -14.95
CA ARG A 212 4.56 -17.21 -14.70
C ARG A 212 4.09 -16.55 -13.40
N GLN A 213 4.85 -16.70 -12.34
CA GLN A 213 4.54 -16.18 -11.01
C GLN A 213 4.68 -14.66 -10.95
N TYR A 214 5.65 -14.09 -11.67
CA TYR A 214 5.79 -12.65 -11.82
C TYR A 214 4.51 -12.03 -12.40
N ASP A 215 3.99 -12.59 -13.49
CA ASP A 215 2.74 -12.11 -14.10
C ASP A 215 1.55 -12.25 -13.15
N GLU A 216 1.46 -13.36 -12.40
CA GLU A 216 0.42 -13.52 -11.39
C GLU A 216 0.44 -12.40 -10.34
N ILE A 217 1.62 -12.07 -9.79
CA ILE A 217 1.75 -10.95 -8.85
C ILE A 217 1.37 -9.63 -9.50
N MET A 218 1.82 -9.38 -10.74
CA MET A 218 1.46 -8.17 -11.48
C MET A 218 -0.06 -8.03 -11.69
N GLY A 219 -0.79 -9.14 -11.78
CA GLY A 219 -2.26 -9.14 -11.86
C GLY A 219 -2.97 -8.77 -10.55
N THR A 220 -2.30 -8.92 -9.40
CA THR A 220 -2.89 -8.66 -8.08
C THR A 220 -3.18 -7.17 -7.87
N ARG A 221 -3.91 -6.82 -6.80
CA ARG A 221 -4.18 -5.41 -6.49
C ARG A 221 -2.89 -4.62 -6.23
N ILE A 222 -1.95 -5.20 -5.50
CA ILE A 222 -0.66 -4.55 -5.21
C ILE A 222 0.18 -4.44 -6.48
N GLY A 223 0.33 -5.53 -7.24
CA GLY A 223 1.06 -5.51 -8.51
C GLY A 223 0.50 -4.49 -9.50
N ARG A 224 -0.83 -4.40 -9.64
CA ARG A 224 -1.49 -3.37 -10.46
C ARG A 224 -1.25 -1.96 -9.95
N THR A 225 -1.22 -1.75 -8.63
CA THR A 225 -0.94 -0.43 -8.06
C THR A 225 0.48 0.03 -8.45
N VAL A 226 1.48 -0.85 -8.31
CA VAL A 226 2.86 -0.54 -8.70
C VAL A 226 3.00 -0.39 -10.22
N GLY A 227 2.37 -1.25 -11.01
CA GLY A 227 2.40 -1.13 -12.47
C GLY A 227 1.72 0.14 -12.98
N TYR A 228 0.59 0.54 -12.39
CA TYR A 228 -0.06 1.81 -12.73
C TYR A 228 0.77 3.02 -12.30
N PHE A 229 1.48 2.93 -11.18
CA PHE A 229 2.48 3.92 -10.80
C PHE A 229 3.57 4.06 -11.88
N VAL A 230 4.11 2.93 -12.39
CA VAL A 230 5.13 2.96 -13.46
C VAL A 230 4.56 3.56 -14.75
N LEU A 231 3.36 3.15 -15.16
CA LEU A 231 2.68 3.69 -16.35
C LEU A 231 2.39 5.20 -16.24
N ALA A 232 2.02 5.65 -15.05
CA ALA A 232 1.72 7.06 -14.80
C ALA A 232 3.00 7.92 -14.72
N GLY A 233 4.10 7.37 -14.17
CA GLY A 233 5.35 8.10 -13.97
C GLY A 233 6.29 8.14 -15.18
N TYR A 234 6.38 7.03 -15.92
CA TYR A 234 7.37 6.87 -17.00
C TYR A 234 6.72 6.89 -18.38
N ASN A 235 7.52 7.21 -19.39
CA ASN A 235 7.11 6.91 -20.76
C ASN A 235 7.10 5.39 -20.92
N ARG A 236 6.04 4.87 -21.55
CA ARG A 236 5.93 3.45 -21.85
C ARG A 236 7.10 3.00 -22.71
N GLY A 237 7.63 1.81 -22.44
CA GLY A 237 8.78 1.23 -23.11
C GLY A 237 10.15 1.73 -22.65
N THR A 238 10.24 2.71 -21.74
CA THR A 238 11.53 3.19 -21.22
C THR A 238 11.96 2.55 -19.91
N THR A 239 10.98 2.04 -19.15
CA THR A 239 11.17 1.52 -17.79
C THR A 239 10.39 0.22 -17.64
N ARG A 240 10.86 -0.66 -16.76
CA ARG A 240 10.27 -1.97 -16.47
C ARG A 240 10.41 -2.30 -15.00
N ILE A 241 9.51 -3.14 -14.48
CA ILE A 241 9.70 -3.86 -13.21
C ILE A 241 10.48 -5.14 -13.52
N THR A 242 11.74 -5.24 -13.13
CA THR A 242 12.66 -6.33 -13.55
C THR A 242 12.53 -7.59 -12.70
N GLY A 243 11.99 -7.48 -11.49
CA GLY A 243 11.77 -8.59 -10.59
C GLY A 243 10.92 -8.20 -9.41
N ILE A 244 10.38 -9.21 -8.73
CA ILE A 244 9.55 -9.04 -7.54
C ILE A 244 10.07 -9.98 -6.46
N LEU A 245 10.54 -9.42 -5.35
CA LEU A 245 11.01 -10.17 -4.19
C LEU A 245 9.93 -10.18 -3.11
N ALA A 246 9.55 -11.36 -2.64
CA ALA A 246 8.66 -11.55 -1.49
C ALA A 246 9.46 -12.05 -0.28
N TYR A 247 9.24 -11.45 0.88
CA TYR A 247 9.95 -11.82 2.11
C TYR A 247 9.17 -11.44 3.38
N SER A 248 9.53 -12.03 4.51
CA SER A 248 8.98 -11.69 5.83
C SER A 248 9.57 -10.38 6.34
N SER A 249 8.71 -9.42 6.71
CA SER A 249 9.13 -8.26 7.50
C SER A 249 9.42 -8.68 8.94
N SER A 250 10.52 -8.17 9.51
CA SER A 250 10.97 -8.45 10.87
C SER A 250 10.10 -7.77 11.95
N SER A 251 9.44 -6.67 11.62
CA SER A 251 8.74 -5.80 12.58
C SER A 251 7.27 -6.19 12.82
N ALA A 252 6.64 -6.88 11.86
CA ALA A 252 5.19 -7.11 11.89
C ALA A 252 4.76 -8.55 11.58
N GLY A 253 5.70 -9.48 11.32
CA GLY A 253 5.35 -10.83 10.86
C GLY A 253 4.54 -10.83 9.55
N SER A 254 4.59 -9.72 8.82
CA SER A 254 3.85 -9.48 7.59
C SER A 254 4.72 -9.81 6.37
N LEU A 255 4.07 -10.07 5.24
CA LEU A 255 4.77 -10.27 3.98
C LEU A 255 4.97 -8.91 3.28
N MET A 256 6.22 -8.60 2.96
CA MET A 256 6.63 -7.46 2.16
C MET A 256 6.91 -7.89 0.71
N LEU A 257 6.52 -7.05 -0.24
CA LEU A 257 6.91 -7.17 -1.65
C LEU A 257 7.82 -6.02 -2.04
N ARG A 258 8.97 -6.33 -2.64
CA ARG A 258 9.86 -5.37 -3.30
C ARG A 258 9.77 -5.53 -4.80
N PHE A 259 9.47 -4.45 -5.49
CA PHE A 259 9.43 -4.36 -6.95
C PHE A 259 10.68 -3.60 -7.42
N ASP A 260 11.50 -4.27 -8.22
CA ASP A 260 12.76 -3.72 -8.71
C ASP A 260 12.51 -2.96 -10.02
N ILE A 261 12.87 -1.68 -10.07
CA ILE A 261 12.62 -0.76 -11.19
C ILE A 261 13.90 -0.56 -12.00
N GLY A 262 13.85 -0.94 -13.28
CA GLY A 262 14.98 -0.86 -14.21
C GLY A 262 14.64 -0.10 -15.49
N ARG A 263 15.66 0.49 -16.12
CA ARG A 263 15.51 1.05 -17.48
C ARG A 263 15.52 -0.08 -18.51
N ARG A 264 14.69 0.04 -19.54
CA ARG A 264 14.85 -0.75 -20.77
C ARG A 264 16.01 -0.14 -21.56
N ARG A 265 17.03 -0.95 -21.82
CA ARG A 265 18.09 -0.64 -22.79
C ARG A 265 17.60 -0.96 -24.19
#